data_AF-A0A0F9AHR8-F1
#
_entry.id   AF-A0A0F9AHR8-F1
#
_cell.length_a   1.000
_cell.length_b   1.000
_cell.length_c   1.000
_cell.angle_alpha   90.00
_cell.angle_beta   90.00
_cell.angle_gamma   90.00
#
_symmetry.space_group_name_H-M   'P 1'
#
loop_
_entity.id
_entity.type
_entity.pdbx_description
1 polymer ?
#
loop_
_entity_poly.entity_id
_entity_poly.type
_entity_poly.pdbx_seq_one_letter_code
_entity_poly.pdbx_strand_id
1 'polypeptide(L)'
;MDNINFLIAFFLVGIIFILFLFLISIFGYFFFYIITKRSEKNVLKKSNLILERFLISFGIGISVYISYGYILNLFNLFNFFTAYICILFFDIGFIIYYIIRNKRINLSKSYLLKIKTFFFNRARIISGLIVLIIFISSFLLYWDITTESLGLLRRDPYMWLEHVYYLIENGSITLETLGYGYPSGFVFITSGSLLIWPDYLMVYFFMKLAAIFYLFLYILISFVILKHLFKSKFLVFFSLLLLYLSNFFLSRNILNIASSFASILVLISFLLIVKDYPIYIQGFILAALFLIHPLTFFFHFIVLSAYVLFKIFSNIRNRHLVLKELGSIFFLLIITLILFIPYFTNYPEEILDLYNFYQNIV
;
A
#
# COMPACT_ATOMS: atom_id res chain seq x y z
N MET A 1 17.62 23.12 -14.53
CA MET A 1 17.44 21.74 -15.03
C MET A 1 16.28 21.79 -15.98
N ASP A 2 16.46 21.33 -17.22
CA ASP A 2 15.44 21.51 -18.26
C ASP A 2 14.23 20.59 -18.02
N ASN A 3 13.04 21.02 -18.47
CA ASN A 3 11.79 20.23 -18.38
C ASN A 3 11.95 18.80 -18.93
N ILE A 4 12.86 18.60 -19.88
CA ILE A 4 13.20 17.30 -20.46
C ILE A 4 13.78 16.35 -19.40
N ASN A 5 14.67 16.83 -18.53
CA ASN A 5 15.30 16.00 -17.51
C ASN A 5 14.28 15.58 -16.43
N PHE A 6 13.36 16.48 -16.06
CA PHE A 6 12.24 16.15 -15.17
C PHE A 6 11.31 15.10 -15.78
N LEU A 7 11.03 15.20 -17.08
CA LEU A 7 10.19 14.24 -17.78
C LEU A 7 10.86 12.85 -17.82
N ILE A 8 12.17 12.78 -18.09
CA ILE A 8 12.93 11.52 -18.05
C ILE A 8 12.89 10.93 -16.64
N ALA A 9 13.18 11.73 -15.61
CA ALA A 9 13.12 11.28 -14.22
C ALA A 9 11.72 10.77 -13.85
N PHE A 10 10.65 11.47 -14.29
CA PHE A 10 9.27 11.04 -14.08
C PHE A 10 8.99 9.67 -14.68
N PHE A 11 9.42 9.41 -15.92
CA PHE A 11 9.25 8.11 -16.55
C PHE A 11 10.02 7.00 -15.82
N LEU A 12 11.27 7.27 -15.39
CA LEU A 12 12.07 6.31 -14.64
C LEU A 12 11.45 6.00 -13.27
N VAL A 13 11.03 7.01 -12.51
CA VAL A 13 10.28 6.84 -11.25
C VAL A 13 9.04 5.99 -11.48
N GLY A 14 8.29 6.27 -12.56
CA GLY A 14 7.10 5.53 -12.93
C GLY A 14 7.37 4.05 -13.22
N ILE A 15 8.44 3.74 -13.96
CA ILE A 15 8.85 2.36 -14.24
C ILE A 15 9.19 1.63 -12.93
N ILE A 16 10.02 2.23 -12.08
CA ILE A 16 10.41 1.67 -10.78
C ILE A 16 9.17 1.40 -9.92
N PHE A 17 8.28 2.39 -9.80
CA PHE A 17 7.04 2.29 -9.03
C PHE A 17 6.14 1.17 -9.54
N ILE A 18 5.93 1.09 -10.86
CA ILE A 18 5.05 0.08 -11.48
C ILE A 18 5.65 -1.31 -11.31
N LEU A 19 6.96 -1.48 -11.53
CA LEU A 19 7.64 -2.77 -11.32
C LEU A 19 7.49 -3.24 -9.88
N PHE A 20 7.78 -2.37 -8.91
CA PHE A 20 7.59 -2.67 -7.48
C PHE A 20 6.13 -3.04 -7.17
N LEU A 21 5.17 -2.26 -7.67
CA LEU A 21 3.73 -2.52 -7.50
C LEU A 21 3.36 -3.92 -8.01
N PHE A 22 3.83 -4.33 -9.18
CA PHE A 22 3.55 -5.64 -9.75
C PHE A 22 4.21 -6.78 -8.96
N LEU A 23 5.50 -6.66 -8.63
CA LEU A 23 6.25 -7.63 -7.83
C LEU A 23 5.53 -7.92 -6.52
N ILE A 24 5.26 -6.87 -5.74
CA ILE A 24 4.59 -6.99 -4.45
C ILE A 24 3.15 -7.51 -4.60
N SER A 25 2.45 -7.16 -5.68
CA SER A 25 1.09 -7.65 -5.92
C SER A 25 1.05 -9.14 -6.24
N ILE A 26 2.00 -9.67 -7.01
CA ILE A 26 2.07 -11.12 -7.31
C ILE A 26 2.38 -11.88 -6.03
N PHE A 27 3.34 -11.40 -5.26
CA PHE A 27 3.72 -11.98 -3.98
C PHE A 27 2.56 -11.97 -2.97
N GLY A 28 1.85 -10.85 -2.85
CA GLY A 28 0.66 -10.78 -2.01
C GLY A 28 -0.50 -11.65 -2.51
N TYR A 29 -0.62 -11.86 -3.83
CA TYR A 29 -1.65 -12.72 -4.40
C TYR A 29 -1.41 -14.20 -4.04
N PHE A 30 -0.16 -14.63 -3.89
CA PHE A 30 0.17 -15.95 -3.35
C PHE A 30 -0.41 -16.16 -1.95
N PHE A 31 -0.19 -15.23 -1.01
CA PHE A 31 -0.77 -15.30 0.33
C PHE A 31 -2.29 -15.24 0.29
N PHE A 32 -2.84 -14.33 -0.50
CA PHE A 32 -4.27 -14.19 -0.69
C PHE A 32 -4.90 -15.50 -1.22
N TYR A 33 -4.25 -16.18 -2.16
CA TYR A 33 -4.68 -17.48 -2.68
C TYR A 33 -4.66 -18.57 -1.59
N ILE A 34 -3.61 -18.65 -0.78
CA ILE A 34 -3.53 -19.62 0.33
C ILE A 34 -4.65 -19.40 1.34
N ILE A 35 -4.84 -18.15 1.75
CA ILE A 35 -5.85 -17.73 2.72
C ILE A 35 -7.25 -18.08 2.21
N THR A 36 -7.56 -17.71 0.96
CA THR A 36 -8.89 -17.92 0.38
C THR A 36 -9.18 -19.37 0.04
N LYS A 37 -8.16 -20.19 -0.25
CA LYS A 37 -8.32 -21.64 -0.44
C LYS A 37 -8.80 -22.36 0.82
N ARG A 38 -8.47 -21.86 2.02
CA ARG A 38 -8.87 -22.42 3.31
C ARG A 38 -10.22 -21.92 3.83
N SER A 39 -10.77 -20.85 3.26
CA SER A 39 -12.05 -20.29 3.66
C SER A 39 -13.21 -21.13 3.12
N GLU A 40 -14.08 -21.65 4.00
CA GLU A 40 -15.33 -22.35 3.64
C GLU A 40 -16.27 -21.47 2.81
N LYS A 41 -16.20 -20.14 2.97
CA LYS A 41 -16.89 -19.20 2.09
C LYS A 41 -16.15 -19.16 0.75
N ASN A 42 -16.87 -19.42 -0.34
CA ASN A 42 -16.44 -19.24 -1.73
C ASN A 42 -16.16 -17.75 -2.07
N VAL A 43 -15.26 -17.09 -1.34
CA VAL A 43 -14.85 -15.69 -1.53
C VAL A 43 -14.29 -15.48 -2.95
N LEU A 44 -13.65 -16.51 -3.51
CA LEU A 44 -13.13 -16.54 -4.88
C LEU A 44 -14.24 -16.55 -5.96
N LYS A 45 -15.50 -16.92 -5.65
CA LYS A 45 -16.61 -16.96 -6.62
C LYS A 45 -17.43 -15.66 -6.69
N LYS A 46 -17.25 -14.70 -5.77
CA LYS A 46 -17.85 -13.36 -5.94
C LYS A 46 -17.32 -12.73 -7.24
N SER A 47 -18.14 -11.90 -7.90
CA SER A 47 -17.83 -11.26 -9.19
C SER A 47 -16.62 -10.33 -9.07
N ASN A 48 -15.44 -10.92 -9.18
CA ASN A 48 -14.17 -10.28 -8.87
C ASN A 48 -13.63 -9.55 -10.10
N LEU A 49 -13.68 -8.21 -10.07
CA LEU A 49 -12.91 -7.40 -10.99
C LEU A 49 -11.42 -7.68 -10.74
N ILE A 50 -10.66 -7.99 -11.80
CA ILE A 50 -9.21 -8.25 -11.74
C ILE A 50 -8.48 -7.16 -10.93
N LEU A 51 -8.92 -5.92 -11.10
CA LEU A 51 -8.41 -4.75 -10.40
C LEU A 51 -8.55 -4.84 -8.87
N GLU A 52 -9.69 -5.29 -8.35
CA GLU A 52 -9.91 -5.41 -6.90
C GLU A 52 -8.97 -6.43 -6.28
N ARG A 53 -8.81 -7.59 -6.96
CA ARG A 53 -7.86 -8.62 -6.53
C ARG A 53 -6.44 -8.10 -6.54
N PHE A 54 -6.06 -7.37 -7.57
CA PHE A 54 -4.74 -6.75 -7.67
C PHE A 54 -4.49 -5.80 -6.48
N LEU A 55 -5.42 -4.88 -6.18
CA LEU A 55 -5.28 -3.92 -5.09
C LEU A 55 -5.24 -4.57 -3.69
N ILE A 56 -6.07 -5.60 -3.46
CA ILE A 56 -6.05 -6.35 -2.20
C ILE A 56 -4.74 -7.13 -2.05
N SER A 57 -4.29 -7.75 -3.14
CA SER A 57 -3.04 -8.50 -3.16
C SER A 57 -1.86 -7.58 -2.90
N PHE A 58 -1.84 -6.39 -3.50
CA PHE A 58 -0.86 -5.36 -3.22
C PHE A 58 -0.80 -5.02 -1.72
N GLY A 59 -1.95 -4.75 -1.09
CA GLY A 59 -2.00 -4.43 0.34
C GLY A 59 -1.47 -5.55 1.24
N ILE A 60 -1.83 -6.81 0.95
CA ILE A 60 -1.32 -7.99 1.67
C ILE A 60 0.20 -8.13 1.42
N GLY A 61 0.63 -8.05 0.17
CA GLY A 61 2.03 -8.18 -0.22
C GLY A 61 2.92 -7.17 0.47
N ILE A 62 2.50 -5.91 0.52
CA ILE A 62 3.27 -4.85 1.19
C ILE A 62 3.32 -5.05 2.70
N SER A 63 2.24 -5.56 3.29
CA SER A 63 2.20 -5.86 4.73
C SER A 63 3.20 -6.95 5.11
N VAL A 64 3.34 -7.98 4.26
CA VAL A 64 4.34 -9.03 4.43
C VAL A 64 5.74 -8.49 4.12
N TYR A 65 5.89 -7.68 3.08
CA TYR A 65 7.16 -7.08 2.67
C TYR A 65 7.79 -6.22 3.78
N ILE A 66 6.99 -5.39 4.45
CA ILE A 66 7.48 -4.55 5.56
C ILE A 66 7.99 -5.43 6.70
N SER A 67 7.18 -6.42 7.11
CA SER A 67 7.58 -7.37 8.14
C SER A 67 8.88 -8.09 7.77
N TYR A 68 9.04 -8.47 6.50
CA TYR A 68 10.27 -9.05 5.98
C TYR A 68 11.44 -8.05 5.99
N GLY A 69 11.21 -6.79 5.67
CA GLY A 69 12.21 -5.72 5.74
C GLY A 69 12.80 -5.56 7.14
N TYR A 70 11.97 -5.62 8.18
CA TYR A 70 12.46 -5.63 9.56
C TYR A 70 13.30 -6.86 9.91
N ILE A 71 12.95 -8.04 9.39
CA ILE A 71 13.77 -9.25 9.57
C ILE A 71 15.14 -9.04 8.92
N LEU A 72 15.20 -8.49 7.71
CA LEU A 72 16.47 -8.19 7.04
C LEU A 72 17.28 -7.13 7.79
N ASN A 73 16.60 -6.10 8.33
CA ASN A 73 17.23 -5.05 9.12
C ASN A 73 17.96 -5.61 10.34
N LEU A 74 17.38 -6.60 11.03
CA LEU A 74 17.99 -7.25 12.18
C LEU A 74 19.33 -7.92 11.89
N PHE A 75 19.55 -8.33 10.65
CA PHE A 75 20.77 -8.99 10.22
C PHE A 75 21.69 -8.06 9.42
N ASN A 76 21.33 -6.78 9.26
CA ASN A 76 22.00 -5.82 8.38
C ASN A 76 22.10 -6.34 6.94
N LEU A 77 21.04 -7.01 6.49
CA LEU A 77 20.98 -7.67 5.19
C LEU A 77 20.00 -6.98 4.25
N PHE A 78 19.56 -5.73 4.47
CA PHE A 78 18.58 -5.10 3.57
C PHE A 78 19.23 -4.61 2.26
N ASN A 79 19.19 -5.41 1.19
CA ASN A 79 19.69 -5.03 -0.13
C ASN A 79 18.85 -5.67 -1.24
N PHE A 80 19.15 -5.37 -2.51
CA PHE A 80 18.38 -5.88 -3.66
C PHE A 80 18.24 -7.41 -3.65
N PHE A 81 19.33 -8.13 -3.42
CA PHE A 81 19.32 -9.59 -3.46
C PHE A 81 18.44 -10.17 -2.37
N THR A 82 18.69 -9.81 -1.12
CA THR A 82 17.95 -10.35 0.02
C THR A 82 16.50 -9.88 0.05
N ALA A 83 16.21 -8.63 -0.33
CA ALA A 83 14.86 -8.08 -0.33
C ALA A 83 13.99 -8.67 -1.45
N TYR A 84 14.56 -9.02 -2.61
CA TYR A 84 13.79 -9.47 -3.77
C TYR A 84 13.95 -10.93 -4.16
N ILE A 85 15.08 -11.59 -3.90
CA ILE A 85 15.35 -12.91 -4.50
C ILE A 85 14.33 -13.95 -4.03
N CYS A 86 13.99 -13.95 -2.74
CA CYS A 86 12.97 -14.82 -2.17
C CYS A 86 11.60 -14.54 -2.79
N ILE A 87 11.25 -13.26 -2.93
CA ILE A 87 9.98 -12.81 -3.52
C ILE A 87 9.88 -13.27 -4.98
N LEU A 88 10.93 -13.05 -5.77
CA LEU A 88 11.02 -13.46 -7.17
C LEU A 88 10.90 -14.99 -7.32
N PHE A 89 11.56 -15.77 -6.45
CA PHE A 89 11.43 -17.22 -6.47
C PHE A 89 9.99 -17.67 -6.15
N PHE A 90 9.35 -17.06 -5.15
CA PHE A 90 7.94 -17.33 -4.84
C PHE A 90 7.02 -16.95 -6.00
N ASP A 91 7.22 -15.79 -6.62
CA ASP A 91 6.41 -15.28 -7.71
C ASP A 91 6.53 -16.17 -8.95
N ILE A 92 7.74 -16.50 -9.38
CA ILE A 92 8.00 -17.38 -10.52
C ILE A 92 7.40 -18.77 -10.25
N GLY A 93 7.68 -19.35 -9.09
CA GLY A 93 7.15 -20.67 -8.70
C GLY A 93 5.63 -20.69 -8.67
N PHE A 94 5.01 -19.62 -8.14
CA PHE A 94 3.56 -19.49 -8.07
C PHE A 94 2.93 -19.30 -9.45
N ILE A 95 3.52 -18.49 -10.33
CA ILE A 95 3.06 -18.31 -11.72
C ILE A 95 3.11 -19.64 -12.47
N ILE A 96 4.21 -20.38 -12.38
CA ILE A 96 4.36 -21.71 -13.00
C ILE A 96 3.30 -22.67 -12.47
N TYR A 97 3.13 -22.74 -11.14
CA TYR A 97 2.09 -23.55 -10.50
C TYR A 97 0.69 -23.21 -11.01
N TYR A 98 0.36 -21.92 -11.11
CA TYR A 98 -0.94 -21.45 -11.56
C TYR A 98 -1.20 -21.80 -13.02
N ILE A 99 -0.19 -21.69 -13.90
CA ILE A 99 -0.27 -22.07 -15.32
C ILE A 99 -0.49 -23.58 -15.46
N ILE A 100 0.30 -24.41 -14.77
CA ILE A 100 0.20 -25.88 -14.83
C ILE A 100 -1.16 -26.36 -14.35
N ARG A 101 -1.70 -25.75 -13.28
CA ARG A 101 -2.99 -26.15 -12.70
C ARG A 101 -4.18 -25.73 -13.55
N ASN A 102 -4.08 -24.61 -14.26
CA ASN A 102 -5.13 -24.06 -15.11
C ASN A 102 -4.91 -24.35 -16.60
N LYS A 103 -4.61 -25.61 -16.98
CA LYS A 103 -4.40 -26.12 -18.36
C LYS A 103 -5.46 -25.76 -19.45
N ARG A 104 -6.49 -24.95 -19.14
CA ARG A 104 -7.58 -24.52 -20.03
C ARG A 104 -7.61 -23.02 -20.35
N ILE A 105 -6.52 -22.27 -20.16
CA ILE A 105 -6.51 -20.86 -20.58
C ILE A 105 -6.14 -20.79 -22.08
N ASN A 106 -7.14 -20.86 -22.96
CA ASN A 106 -7.01 -20.41 -24.35
C ASN A 106 -6.87 -18.88 -24.36
N LEU A 107 -5.65 -18.38 -24.16
CA LEU A 107 -5.34 -16.98 -23.86
C LEU A 107 -5.67 -15.99 -25.00
N SER A 108 -5.58 -16.38 -26.28
CA SER A 108 -5.52 -15.37 -27.35
C SER A 108 -6.88 -14.89 -27.87
N LYS A 109 -7.81 -15.79 -28.19
CA LYS A 109 -9.07 -15.40 -28.87
C LYS A 109 -10.16 -14.88 -27.90
N SER A 110 -10.22 -15.39 -26.67
CA SER A 110 -11.22 -14.95 -25.68
C SER A 110 -10.91 -13.57 -25.07
N TYR A 111 -9.64 -13.21 -24.90
CA TYR A 111 -9.27 -11.95 -24.24
C TYR A 111 -9.45 -10.75 -25.16
N LEU A 112 -9.02 -10.83 -26.42
CA LEU A 112 -9.20 -9.76 -27.41
C LEU A 112 -10.68 -9.40 -27.64
N LEU A 113 -11.55 -10.42 -27.76
CA LEU A 113 -13.00 -10.23 -27.88
C LEU A 113 -13.62 -9.62 -26.61
N LYS A 114 -13.16 -10.03 -25.42
CA LYS A 114 -13.57 -9.44 -24.14
C LYS A 114 -13.08 -8.01 -23.95
N ILE A 115 -11.86 -7.68 -24.41
CA ILE A 115 -11.29 -6.34 -24.35
C ILE A 115 -12.09 -5.40 -25.25
N LYS A 116 -12.38 -5.81 -26.49
CA LYS A 116 -13.18 -4.99 -27.42
C LYS A 116 -14.59 -4.75 -26.86
N THR A 117 -15.29 -5.78 -26.40
CA THR A 117 -16.60 -5.62 -25.75
C THR A 117 -16.54 -4.86 -24.41
N PHE A 118 -15.40 -4.86 -23.73
CA PHE A 118 -15.17 -4.09 -22.51
C PHE A 118 -15.04 -2.58 -22.80
N PHE A 119 -14.29 -2.20 -23.84
CA PHE A 119 -14.08 -0.80 -24.23
C PHE A 119 -15.30 -0.17 -24.90
N PHE A 120 -16.08 -0.92 -25.69
CA PHE A 120 -17.24 -0.37 -26.43
C PHE A 120 -18.56 -0.28 -25.64
N ASN A 121 -18.56 -0.58 -24.33
CA ASN A 121 -19.76 -0.43 -23.51
C ASN A 121 -19.92 1.04 -23.05
N ARG A 122 -20.90 1.76 -23.63
CA ARG A 122 -21.21 3.18 -23.34
C ARG A 122 -21.27 3.50 -21.85
N ALA A 123 -21.81 2.60 -21.03
CA ALA A 123 -21.89 2.81 -19.60
C ALA A 123 -20.52 2.80 -18.90
N ARG A 124 -19.57 1.97 -19.37
CA ARG A 124 -18.20 1.89 -18.85
C ARG A 124 -17.32 3.02 -19.37
N ILE A 125 -17.54 3.45 -20.62
CA ILE A 125 -16.84 4.59 -21.23
C ILE A 125 -17.03 5.86 -20.38
N ILE A 126 -18.26 6.16 -19.97
CA ILE A 126 -18.55 7.35 -19.14
C ILE A 126 -17.80 7.30 -17.80
N SER A 127 -17.79 6.14 -17.13
CA SER A 127 -17.05 5.97 -15.87
C SER A 127 -15.53 6.05 -16.08
N GLY A 128 -15.02 5.56 -17.20
CA GLY A 128 -13.61 5.70 -17.57
C GLY A 128 -13.22 7.15 -17.85
N LEU A 129 -14.06 7.91 -18.56
CA LEU A 129 -13.85 9.33 -18.82
C LEU A 129 -13.84 10.16 -17.54
N ILE A 130 -14.74 9.88 -16.60
CA ILE A 130 -14.76 10.52 -15.27
C ILE A 130 -13.40 10.37 -14.59
N VAL A 131 -12.91 9.14 -14.49
CA VAL A 131 -11.63 8.84 -13.83
C VAL A 131 -10.47 9.49 -14.59
N LEU A 132 -10.49 9.46 -15.92
CA LEU A 132 -9.46 10.07 -16.77
C LEU A 132 -9.38 11.59 -16.59
N ILE A 133 -10.52 12.29 -16.56
CA ILE A 133 -10.55 13.74 -16.34
C ILE A 133 -9.93 14.08 -14.99
N ILE A 134 -10.34 13.38 -13.92
CA ILE A 134 -9.81 13.61 -12.58
C ILE A 134 -8.30 13.30 -12.53
N PHE A 135 -7.84 12.25 -13.22
CA PHE A 135 -6.42 11.95 -13.32
C PHE A 135 -5.64 13.04 -14.04
N ILE A 136 -6.12 13.52 -15.19
CA ILE A 136 -5.42 14.57 -15.96
C ILE A 136 -5.35 15.85 -15.13
N SER A 137 -6.47 16.30 -14.53
CA SER A 137 -6.48 17.49 -13.68
C SER A 137 -5.54 17.33 -12.48
N SER A 138 -5.54 16.17 -11.83
CA SER A 138 -4.65 15.87 -10.70
C SER A 138 -3.18 15.85 -11.10
N PHE A 139 -2.87 15.27 -12.26
CA PHE A 139 -1.53 15.21 -12.80
C PHE A 139 -1.00 16.62 -13.08
N LEU A 140 -1.77 17.46 -13.78
CA LEU A 140 -1.35 18.82 -14.11
C LEU A 140 -1.05 19.64 -12.84
N LEU A 141 -1.95 19.61 -11.85
CA LEU A 141 -1.76 20.33 -10.60
C LEU A 141 -0.52 19.85 -9.83
N TYR A 142 -0.32 18.54 -9.71
CA TYR A 142 0.85 18.01 -8.99
C TYR A 142 2.14 18.25 -9.78
N TRP A 143 2.08 18.15 -11.11
CA TRP A 143 3.21 18.43 -11.97
C TRP A 143 3.70 19.85 -11.78
N ASP A 144 2.79 20.83 -11.84
CA ASP A 144 3.13 22.24 -11.68
C ASP A 144 3.80 22.51 -10.31
N ILE A 145 3.22 22.01 -9.22
CA ILE A 145 3.77 22.22 -7.87
C ILE A 145 5.11 21.50 -7.69
N THR A 146 5.21 20.23 -8.13
CA THR A 146 6.44 19.45 -7.93
C THR A 146 7.59 19.95 -8.79
N THR A 147 7.31 20.55 -9.95
CA THR A 147 8.34 21.09 -10.86
C THR A 147 8.67 22.57 -10.64
N GLU A 148 7.91 23.27 -9.80
CA GLU A 148 8.12 24.70 -9.47
C GLU A 148 9.55 25.00 -9.00
N SER A 149 10.15 24.09 -8.22
CA SER A 149 11.53 24.22 -7.75
C SER A 149 12.30 22.92 -7.96
N LEU A 150 13.63 22.96 -7.89
CA LEU A 150 14.44 21.74 -7.89
C LEU A 150 14.42 21.01 -6.55
N GLY A 151 14.28 21.75 -5.44
CA GLY A 151 14.22 21.24 -4.08
C GLY A 151 13.00 20.36 -3.79
N LEU A 152 13.06 19.56 -2.73
CA LEU A 152 11.86 18.97 -2.14
C LEU A 152 11.02 20.07 -1.46
N LEU A 153 9.70 19.89 -1.44
CA LEU A 153 8.73 20.94 -1.09
C LEU A 153 8.79 21.40 0.37
N ARG A 154 9.30 20.56 1.28
CA ARG A 154 9.40 20.84 2.72
C ARG A 154 10.57 20.08 3.34
N ARG A 155 10.89 20.39 4.60
CA ARG A 155 11.92 19.70 5.40
C ARG A 155 11.66 18.20 5.57
N ASP A 156 10.43 17.80 5.83
CA ASP A 156 10.09 16.41 6.15
C ASP A 156 10.46 15.41 5.02
N PRO A 157 10.18 15.70 3.74
CA PRO A 157 10.72 14.92 2.61
C PRO A 157 12.25 14.75 2.58
N TYR A 158 13.03 15.75 3.03
CA TYR A 158 14.49 15.63 3.09
C TYR A 158 14.94 14.67 4.19
N MET A 159 14.26 14.65 5.34
CA MET A 159 14.54 13.66 6.39
C MET A 159 14.24 12.24 5.89
N TRP A 160 13.11 12.05 5.20
CA TRP A 160 12.79 10.75 4.61
C TRP A 160 13.80 10.33 3.53
N LEU A 161 14.27 11.27 2.70
CA LEU A 161 15.33 11.02 1.73
C LEU A 161 16.60 10.50 2.42
N GLU A 162 17.02 11.16 3.49
CA GLU A 162 18.21 10.78 4.29
C GLU A 162 18.07 9.35 4.84
N HIS A 163 16.95 9.04 5.51
CA HIS A 163 16.73 7.70 6.08
C HIS A 163 16.64 6.60 5.01
N VAL A 164 15.98 6.87 3.88
CA VAL A 164 15.88 5.93 2.76
C VAL A 164 17.25 5.67 2.16
N TYR A 165 18.02 6.72 1.90
CA TYR A 165 19.36 6.58 1.35
C TYR A 165 20.30 5.87 2.34
N TYR A 166 20.22 6.19 3.63
CA TYR A 166 20.98 5.52 4.68
C TYR A 166 20.70 4.01 4.73
N LEU A 167 19.44 3.59 4.67
CA LEU A 167 19.08 2.18 4.67
C LEU A 167 19.61 1.46 3.40
N ILE A 168 19.56 2.10 2.24
CA ILE A 168 20.07 1.54 0.97
C ILE A 168 21.58 1.31 1.05
N GLU A 169 22.34 2.27 1.59
CA GLU A 169 23.81 2.19 1.68
C GLU A 169 24.28 1.20 2.76
N ASN A 170 23.64 1.20 3.93
CA ASN A 170 24.13 0.45 5.09
C ASN A 170 23.47 -0.93 5.26
N GLY A 171 22.35 -1.19 4.59
CA GLY A 171 21.59 -2.43 4.73
C GLY A 171 20.88 -2.61 6.07
N SER A 172 20.93 -1.58 6.93
CA SER A 172 20.21 -1.50 8.20
C SER A 172 19.96 -0.04 8.59
N ILE A 173 18.92 0.18 9.37
CA ILE A 173 18.59 1.46 9.98
C ILE A 173 18.17 1.25 11.45
N THR A 174 18.62 2.16 12.32
CA THR A 174 18.36 2.15 13.77
C THR A 174 17.45 3.32 14.16
N LEU A 175 16.86 3.29 15.35
CA LEU A 175 16.07 4.42 15.84
C LEU A 175 16.90 5.69 15.98
N GLU A 176 18.17 5.57 16.38
CA GLU A 176 19.09 6.71 16.46
C GLU A 176 19.19 7.42 15.10
N THR A 177 19.34 6.65 14.03
CA THR A 177 19.42 7.19 12.66
C THR A 177 18.08 7.70 12.12
N LEU A 178 16.94 7.16 12.58
CA LEU A 178 15.60 7.60 12.19
C LEU A 178 15.13 8.85 12.96
N GLY A 179 15.53 8.96 14.23
CA GLY A 179 14.99 9.93 15.16
C GLY A 179 13.57 9.59 15.67
N TYR A 180 13.23 10.23 16.80
CA TYR A 180 11.94 10.07 17.47
C TYR A 180 10.81 10.68 16.63
N GLY A 181 10.12 9.84 15.85
CA GLY A 181 8.95 10.24 15.07
C GLY A 181 8.88 9.66 13.65
N TYR A 182 9.94 9.00 13.18
CA TYR A 182 10.04 8.43 11.84
C TYR A 182 9.90 6.90 11.87
N PRO A 183 8.68 6.36 11.63
CA PRO A 183 8.49 4.91 11.55
C PRO A 183 9.23 4.31 10.34
N SER A 184 10.02 3.26 10.58
CA SER A 184 10.84 2.63 9.52
C SER A 184 10.04 1.86 8.48
N GLY A 185 8.75 1.56 8.71
CA GLY A 185 7.91 0.90 7.71
C GLY A 185 7.80 1.68 6.41
N PHE A 186 7.74 3.02 6.47
CA PHE A 186 7.77 3.84 5.26
C PHE A 186 9.14 3.81 4.57
N VAL A 187 10.22 3.80 5.34
CA VAL A 187 11.59 3.67 4.83
C VAL A 187 11.76 2.35 4.08
N PHE A 188 11.28 1.22 4.63
CA PHE A 188 11.35 -0.08 3.95
C PHE A 188 10.59 -0.11 2.62
N ILE A 189 9.38 0.47 2.55
CA ILE A 189 8.60 0.49 1.30
C ILE A 189 9.31 1.31 0.21
N THR A 190 9.74 2.51 0.59
CA THR A 190 10.36 3.46 -0.33
C THR A 190 11.72 2.98 -0.79
N SER A 191 12.56 2.53 0.15
CA SER A 191 13.87 1.92 -0.14
C SER A 191 13.71 0.64 -0.96
N GLY A 192 12.69 -0.18 -0.64
CA GLY A 192 12.34 -1.35 -1.41
C GLY A 192 12.18 -1.03 -2.88
N SER A 193 11.30 -0.08 -3.20
CA SER A 193 11.11 0.39 -4.58
C SER A 193 12.44 0.80 -5.23
N LEU A 194 13.26 1.55 -4.49
CA LEU A 194 14.51 2.13 -4.96
C LEU A 194 15.70 1.16 -5.07
N LEU A 195 15.65 -0.01 -4.43
CA LEU A 195 16.68 -1.05 -4.62
C LEU A 195 16.78 -1.55 -6.07
N ILE A 196 15.75 -1.30 -6.91
CA ILE A 196 15.80 -1.55 -8.36
C ILE A 196 16.85 -0.65 -9.04
N TRP A 197 17.01 0.58 -8.56
CA TRP A 197 17.98 1.55 -9.05
C TRP A 197 18.44 2.47 -7.90
N PRO A 198 19.43 2.04 -7.09
CA PRO A 198 19.77 2.67 -5.80
C PRO A 198 20.68 3.91 -5.90
N ASP A 199 20.66 4.63 -7.04
CA ASP A 199 21.46 5.83 -7.22
C ASP A 199 20.87 7.03 -6.48
N TYR A 200 21.70 7.87 -5.85
CA TYR A 200 21.25 9.02 -5.07
C TYR A 200 20.30 9.96 -5.85
N LEU A 201 20.60 10.27 -7.11
CA LEU A 201 19.76 11.14 -7.93
C LEU A 201 18.40 10.48 -8.17
N MET A 202 18.38 9.16 -8.38
CA MET A 202 17.15 8.38 -8.53
C MET A 202 16.33 8.36 -7.23
N VAL A 203 16.97 8.15 -6.08
CA VAL A 203 16.33 8.24 -4.76
C VAL A 203 15.71 9.63 -4.57
N TYR A 204 16.45 10.69 -4.86
CA TYR A 204 15.99 12.07 -4.79
C TYR A 204 14.75 12.32 -5.65
N PHE A 205 14.80 11.95 -6.94
CA PHE A 205 13.66 12.14 -7.83
C PHE A 205 12.47 11.24 -7.50
N PHE A 206 12.70 10.05 -6.96
CA PHE A 206 11.62 9.21 -6.46
C PHE A 206 10.91 9.87 -5.28
N MET A 207 11.66 10.37 -4.29
CA MET A 207 11.09 11.12 -3.17
C MET A 207 10.23 12.30 -3.64
N LYS A 208 10.65 12.95 -4.72
CA LYS A 208 9.96 14.10 -5.30
C LYS A 208 8.72 13.77 -6.11
N LEU A 209 8.78 12.75 -6.97
CA LEU A 209 7.77 12.49 -8.01
C LEU A 209 6.83 11.32 -7.66
N ALA A 210 7.19 10.44 -6.73
CA ALA A 210 6.37 9.28 -6.36
C ALA A 210 4.99 9.66 -5.80
N ALA A 211 4.84 10.87 -5.23
CA ALA A 211 3.55 11.41 -4.80
C ALA A 211 2.46 11.35 -5.90
N ILE A 212 2.84 11.58 -7.16
CA ILE A 212 1.92 11.54 -8.31
C ILE A 212 1.38 10.12 -8.51
N PHE A 213 2.26 9.12 -8.43
CA PHE A 213 1.89 7.71 -8.59
C PHE A 213 1.07 7.18 -7.40
N TYR A 214 1.41 7.61 -6.18
CA TYR A 214 0.59 7.32 -5.00
C TYR A 214 -0.81 7.94 -5.10
N LEU A 215 -0.92 9.18 -5.58
CA LEU A 215 -2.20 9.81 -5.86
C LEU A 215 -2.99 9.03 -6.91
N PHE A 216 -2.31 8.52 -7.95
CA PHE A 216 -2.97 7.72 -8.96
C PHE A 216 -3.58 6.43 -8.37
N LEU A 217 -2.81 5.75 -7.53
CA LEU A 217 -3.27 4.58 -6.80
C LEU A 217 -4.42 4.91 -5.85
N TYR A 218 -4.35 6.04 -5.15
CA TYR A 218 -5.41 6.52 -4.25
C TYR A 218 -6.74 6.74 -4.97
N ILE A 219 -6.74 7.48 -6.08
CA ILE A 219 -7.93 7.76 -6.90
C ILE A 219 -8.50 6.45 -7.47
N LEU A 220 -7.64 5.54 -7.93
CA LEU A 220 -8.04 4.24 -8.47
C LEU A 220 -8.78 3.40 -7.42
N ILE A 221 -8.24 3.28 -6.20
CA ILE A 221 -8.89 2.54 -5.12
C ILE A 221 -10.19 3.22 -4.70
N SER A 222 -10.17 4.54 -4.54
CA SER A 222 -11.35 5.34 -4.20
C SER A 222 -12.48 5.14 -5.21
N PHE A 223 -12.17 5.17 -6.51
CA PHE A 223 -13.13 4.90 -7.57
C PHE A 223 -13.77 3.51 -7.44
N VAL A 224 -12.96 2.49 -7.17
CA VAL A 224 -13.44 1.11 -6.99
C VAL A 224 -14.41 1.04 -5.80
N ILE A 225 -14.07 1.66 -4.67
CA ILE A 225 -14.92 1.71 -3.47
C ILE A 225 -16.24 2.44 -3.76
N LEU A 226 -16.15 3.66 -4.29
CA LEU A 226 -17.31 4.52 -4.56
C LEU A 226 -18.28 3.88 -5.55
N LYS A 227 -17.77 3.15 -6.54
CA LYS A 227 -18.60 2.40 -7.50
C LYS A 227 -19.43 1.29 -6.85
N HIS A 228 -18.98 0.74 -5.71
CA HIS A 228 -19.78 -0.23 -4.94
C HIS A 228 -20.76 0.45 -4.00
N LEU A 229 -20.38 1.57 -3.41
CA LEU A 229 -21.24 2.31 -2.49
C LEU A 229 -22.39 3.03 -3.21
N PHE A 230 -22.11 3.65 -4.35
CA PHE A 230 -23.06 4.48 -5.07
C PHE A 230 -23.53 3.83 -6.36
N LYS A 231 -24.86 3.69 -6.50
CA LYS A 231 -25.49 3.26 -7.76
C LYS A 231 -25.38 4.32 -8.86
N SER A 232 -25.39 5.60 -8.48
CA SER A 232 -25.32 6.73 -9.42
C SER A 232 -23.88 7.09 -9.76
N LYS A 233 -23.56 7.13 -11.06
CA LYS A 233 -22.24 7.55 -11.57
C LYS A 233 -21.92 9.01 -11.23
N PHE A 234 -22.94 9.85 -11.13
CA PHE A 234 -22.78 11.26 -10.77
C PHE A 234 -22.24 11.39 -9.34
N LEU A 235 -22.74 10.59 -8.39
CA LEU A 235 -22.24 10.58 -7.02
C LEU A 235 -20.78 10.11 -6.96
N VAL A 236 -20.41 9.09 -7.74
CA VAL A 236 -19.01 8.64 -7.84
C VAL A 236 -18.10 9.78 -8.33
N PHE A 237 -18.50 10.48 -9.40
CA PHE A 237 -17.77 11.62 -9.92
C PHE A 237 -17.64 12.73 -8.88
N PHE A 238 -18.76 13.13 -8.27
CA PHE A 238 -18.81 14.21 -7.29
C PHE A 238 -17.96 13.90 -6.06
N SER A 239 -17.99 12.66 -5.55
CA SER A 239 -17.14 12.23 -4.43
C SER A 239 -15.66 12.26 -4.77
N LEU A 240 -15.26 11.82 -5.97
CA LEU A 240 -13.86 11.90 -6.41
C LEU A 240 -13.42 13.35 -6.61
N LEU A 241 -14.30 14.21 -7.13
CA LEU A 241 -14.04 15.63 -7.29
C LEU A 241 -13.86 16.33 -5.93
N LEU A 242 -14.69 16.03 -4.93
CA LEU A 242 -14.54 16.59 -3.58
C LEU A 242 -13.24 16.15 -2.91
N LEU A 243 -12.84 14.89 -3.10
CA LEU A 243 -11.53 14.41 -2.62
C LEU A 243 -10.39 15.20 -3.27
N TYR A 244 -10.48 15.43 -4.58
CA TYR A 244 -9.52 16.24 -5.33
C TYR A 244 -9.49 17.70 -4.85
N LEU A 245 -10.64 18.32 -4.57
CA LEU A 245 -10.73 19.72 -4.12
C LEU A 245 -10.33 19.92 -2.65
N SER A 246 -10.00 18.86 -1.91
CA SER A 246 -9.60 18.99 -0.51
C SER A 246 -8.16 19.50 -0.39
N ASN A 247 -8.00 20.79 -0.07
CA ASN A 247 -6.69 21.43 0.13
C ASN A 247 -5.80 20.69 1.14
N PHE A 248 -6.39 20.18 2.22
CA PHE A 248 -5.63 19.42 3.22
C PHE A 248 -5.12 18.10 2.65
N PHE A 249 -5.96 17.38 1.90
CA PHE A 249 -5.57 16.14 1.25
C PHE A 249 -4.44 16.37 0.24
N LEU A 250 -4.59 17.40 -0.62
CA LEU A 250 -3.57 17.74 -1.63
C LEU A 250 -2.24 18.12 -0.99
N SER A 251 -2.26 19.02 0.00
CA SER A 251 -1.05 19.53 0.65
C SER A 251 -0.26 18.46 1.41
N ARG A 252 -0.92 17.40 1.90
CA ARG A 252 -0.23 16.27 2.54
C ARG A 252 0.24 15.23 1.54
N ASN A 253 -0.57 14.87 0.54
CA ASN A 253 -0.21 13.82 -0.41
C ASN A 253 0.97 14.21 -1.32
N ILE A 254 1.08 15.50 -1.66
CA ILE A 254 2.15 15.98 -2.54
C ILE A 254 3.55 15.89 -1.94
N LEU A 255 3.66 15.78 -0.61
CA LEU A 255 4.95 15.71 0.08
C LEU A 255 5.61 14.33 -0.01
N ASN A 256 4.90 13.30 -0.47
CA ASN A 256 5.39 11.91 -0.48
C ASN A 256 5.96 11.47 0.88
N ILE A 257 5.11 11.47 1.90
CA ILE A 257 5.47 11.14 3.28
C ILE A 257 4.69 9.90 3.75
N ALA A 258 5.06 9.36 4.91
CA ALA A 258 4.44 8.17 5.48
C ALA A 258 2.90 8.22 5.54
N SER A 259 2.32 9.37 5.87
CA SER A 259 0.85 9.53 5.91
C SER A 259 0.18 9.37 4.55
N SER A 260 0.86 9.74 3.45
CA SER A 260 0.34 9.59 2.09
C SER A 260 0.15 8.12 1.75
N PHE A 261 1.16 7.29 2.04
CA PHE A 261 1.08 5.85 1.81
C PHE A 261 0.11 5.15 2.79
N ALA A 262 0.09 5.57 4.06
CA ALA A 262 -0.85 5.05 5.05
C ALA A 262 -2.32 5.24 4.62
N SER A 263 -2.64 6.36 3.95
CA SER A 263 -3.99 6.60 3.43
C SER A 263 -4.41 5.59 2.36
N ILE A 264 -3.47 5.13 1.52
CA ILE A 264 -3.71 4.08 0.51
C ILE A 264 -4.04 2.74 1.19
N LEU A 265 -3.31 2.39 2.25
CA LEU A 265 -3.61 1.19 3.03
C LEU A 265 -4.97 1.25 3.72
N VAL A 266 -5.35 2.41 4.28
CA VAL A 266 -6.70 2.62 4.83
C VAL A 266 -7.77 2.41 3.76
N LEU A 267 -7.57 2.92 2.53
CA LEU A 267 -8.49 2.66 1.43
C LEU A 267 -8.57 1.17 1.06
N ILE A 268 -7.43 0.45 1.01
CA ILE A 268 -7.44 -1.01 0.76
C ILE A 268 -8.20 -1.73 1.87
N SER A 269 -8.04 -1.33 3.13
CA SER A 269 -8.85 -1.85 4.24
C SER A 269 -10.35 -1.58 4.02
N PHE A 270 -10.75 -0.37 3.61
CA PHE A 270 -12.15 -0.09 3.31
C PHE A 270 -12.68 -0.93 2.14
N LEU A 271 -11.86 -1.16 1.12
CA LEU A 271 -12.22 -2.03 0.00
C LEU A 271 -12.52 -3.46 0.49
N LEU A 272 -11.75 -3.98 1.44
CA LEU A 272 -12.01 -5.28 2.08
C LEU A 272 -13.36 -5.29 2.79
N ILE A 273 -13.69 -4.23 3.54
CA ILE A 273 -14.98 -4.10 4.26
C ILE A 273 -16.15 -4.06 3.28
N VAL A 274 -16.11 -3.18 2.28
CA VAL A 274 -17.20 -2.97 1.30
C VAL A 274 -17.50 -4.23 0.50
N LYS A 275 -16.52 -5.13 0.35
CA LYS A 275 -16.66 -6.40 -0.36
C LYS A 275 -16.99 -7.60 0.52
N ASP A 276 -17.16 -7.37 1.82
CA ASP A 276 -17.31 -8.40 2.84
C ASP A 276 -16.21 -9.46 2.77
N TYR A 277 -14.95 -9.05 2.60
CA TYR A 277 -13.85 -9.96 2.84
C TYR A 277 -13.78 -10.34 4.32
N PRO A 278 -13.24 -11.53 4.65
CA PRO A 278 -13.09 -11.95 6.05
C PRO A 278 -12.30 -10.93 6.86
N ILE A 279 -12.76 -10.64 8.09
CA ILE A 279 -12.21 -9.53 8.88
C ILE A 279 -10.76 -9.82 9.27
N TYR A 280 -10.36 -11.09 9.41
CA TYR A 280 -8.96 -11.45 9.72
C TYR A 280 -7.95 -10.97 8.67
N ILE A 281 -8.34 -10.71 7.41
CA ILE A 281 -7.45 -10.13 6.39
C ILE A 281 -7.04 -8.69 6.76
N GLN A 282 -7.88 -7.99 7.54
CA GLN A 282 -7.54 -6.66 8.07
C GLN A 282 -6.32 -6.68 8.97
N GLY A 283 -5.97 -7.83 9.57
CA GLY A 283 -4.78 -7.97 10.40
C GLY A 283 -3.49 -7.59 9.65
N PHE A 284 -3.38 -7.96 8.37
CA PHE A 284 -2.24 -7.55 7.53
C PHE A 284 -2.14 -6.03 7.41
N ILE A 285 -3.26 -5.39 7.06
CA ILE A 285 -3.30 -3.93 6.84
C ILE A 285 -3.06 -3.16 8.15
N LEU A 286 -3.64 -3.63 9.27
CA LEU A 286 -3.41 -3.04 10.59
C LEU A 286 -1.95 -3.13 11.02
N ALA A 287 -1.31 -4.28 10.83
CA ALA A 287 0.11 -4.46 11.12
C ALA A 287 0.96 -3.50 10.28
N ALA A 288 0.70 -3.41 8.97
CA ALA A 288 1.42 -2.45 8.11
C ALA A 288 1.19 -0.99 8.53
N LEU A 289 -0.05 -0.60 8.84
CA LEU A 289 -0.37 0.75 9.28
C LEU A 289 0.35 1.11 10.59
N PHE A 290 0.42 0.19 11.54
CA PHE A 290 1.15 0.41 12.79
C PHE A 290 2.62 0.74 12.52
N LEU A 291 3.22 0.01 11.57
CA LEU A 291 4.64 0.14 11.24
C LEU A 291 4.99 1.32 10.33
N ILE A 292 4.01 1.88 9.62
CA ILE A 292 4.20 3.00 8.70
C ILE A 292 3.76 4.32 9.33
N HIS A 293 2.67 4.32 10.08
CA HIS A 293 2.10 5.55 10.64
C HIS A 293 1.19 5.25 11.84
N PRO A 294 1.76 5.14 13.07
CA PRO A 294 1.04 4.73 14.29
C PRO A 294 -0.25 5.52 14.57
N LEU A 295 -0.24 6.83 14.30
CA LEU A 295 -1.42 7.66 14.50
C LEU A 295 -2.57 7.29 13.54
N THR A 296 -2.25 6.96 12.28
CA THR A 296 -3.27 6.53 11.30
C THR A 296 -3.79 5.15 11.67
N PHE A 297 -2.89 4.26 12.13
CA PHE A 297 -3.30 2.98 12.71
C PHE A 297 -4.30 3.18 13.85
N PHE A 298 -4.01 4.04 14.81
CA PHE A 298 -4.88 4.26 15.98
C PHE A 298 -6.28 4.73 15.57
N PHE A 299 -6.38 5.76 14.73
CA PHE A 299 -7.67 6.24 14.23
C PHE A 299 -8.42 5.17 13.43
N HIS A 300 -7.71 4.45 12.56
CA HIS A 300 -8.31 3.38 11.75
C HIS A 300 -8.77 2.21 12.62
N PHE A 301 -8.01 1.86 13.65
CA PHE A 301 -8.35 0.82 14.62
C PHE A 301 -9.62 1.15 15.40
N ILE A 302 -9.81 2.41 15.81
CA ILE A 302 -11.06 2.87 16.43
C ILE A 302 -12.25 2.69 15.48
N VAL A 303 -12.11 3.15 14.24
CA VAL A 303 -13.17 3.04 13.22
C VAL A 303 -13.52 1.57 12.95
N LEU A 304 -12.51 0.71 12.80
CA LEU A 304 -12.70 -0.71 12.57
C LEU A 304 -13.35 -1.39 13.78
N SER A 305 -12.94 -1.03 15.01
CA SER A 305 -13.51 -1.55 16.24
C SER A 305 -14.99 -1.17 16.36
N ALA A 306 -15.34 0.08 16.09
CA ALA A 306 -16.73 0.54 16.05
C ALA A 306 -17.56 -0.22 15.00
N TYR A 307 -17.00 -0.43 13.79
CA TYR A 307 -17.66 -1.23 12.75
C TYR A 307 -17.90 -2.68 13.18
N VAL A 308 -16.91 -3.32 13.83
CA VAL A 308 -17.06 -4.70 14.31
C VAL A 308 -18.09 -4.79 15.43
N LEU A 309 -18.06 -3.86 16.39
CA LEU A 309 -19.06 -3.78 17.45
C LEU A 309 -20.47 -3.64 16.87
N PHE A 310 -20.65 -2.70 15.93
CA PHE A 310 -21.93 -2.54 15.22
C PHE A 310 -22.38 -3.86 14.57
N LYS A 311 -21.48 -4.57 13.88
CA LYS A 311 -21.79 -5.86 13.24
C LYS A 311 -22.18 -6.95 14.25
N ILE A 312 -21.56 -6.98 15.44
CA ILE A 312 -21.90 -7.92 16.53
C ILE A 312 -23.30 -7.63 17.08
N PHE A 313 -23.62 -6.36 17.30
CA PHE A 313 -24.93 -5.96 17.83
C PHE A 313 -26.05 -6.17 16.81
N SER A 314 -25.82 -5.84 15.55
CA SER A 314 -26.83 -5.98 14.50
C SER A 314 -27.08 -7.43 14.05
N ASN A 315 -26.13 -8.36 14.27
CA ASN A 315 -26.19 -9.71 13.69
C ASN A 315 -26.13 -10.82 14.75
N ILE A 316 -27.20 -10.91 15.56
CA ILE A 316 -27.31 -11.77 16.76
C ILE A 316 -26.98 -13.25 16.48
N ARG A 317 -27.30 -13.77 15.28
CA ARG A 317 -27.14 -15.20 14.94
C ARG A 317 -25.70 -15.62 14.62
N ASN A 318 -24.79 -14.68 14.33
CA ASN A 318 -23.42 -14.98 13.87
C ASN A 318 -22.31 -14.52 14.84
N ARG A 319 -22.65 -14.19 16.09
CA ARG A 319 -21.70 -13.64 17.08
C ARG A 319 -20.44 -14.50 17.27
N HIS A 320 -20.58 -15.82 17.36
CA HIS A 320 -19.46 -16.74 17.52
C HIS A 320 -18.46 -16.67 16.35
N LEU A 321 -18.95 -16.56 15.10
CA LEU A 321 -18.09 -16.42 13.93
C LEU A 321 -17.32 -15.10 13.95
N VAL A 322 -17.97 -14.00 14.35
CA VAL A 322 -17.31 -12.69 14.46
C VAL A 322 -16.24 -12.68 15.54
N LEU A 323 -16.49 -13.30 16.70
CA LEU A 323 -15.49 -13.44 17.77
C LEU A 323 -14.29 -14.30 17.34
N LYS A 324 -14.52 -15.38 16.59
CA LYS A 324 -13.43 -16.20 16.02
C LYS A 324 -12.57 -15.41 15.04
N GLU A 325 -13.18 -14.60 14.17
CA GLU A 325 -12.45 -13.73 13.25
C GLU A 325 -11.65 -12.64 13.99
N LEU A 326 -12.21 -12.04 15.06
CA LEU A 326 -11.49 -11.12 15.94
C LEU A 326 -10.27 -11.76 16.60
N GLY A 327 -10.43 -12.98 17.13
CA GLY A 327 -9.30 -13.74 17.69
C GLY A 327 -8.16 -13.92 16.70
N SER A 328 -8.48 -14.17 15.42
CA SER A 328 -7.46 -14.27 14.35
C SER A 328 -6.77 -12.94 14.04
N ILE A 329 -7.45 -11.80 14.15
CA ILE A 329 -6.81 -10.47 14.01
C ILE A 329 -5.84 -10.22 15.16
N PHE A 330 -6.28 -10.46 16.39
CA PHE A 330 -5.42 -10.30 17.57
C PHE A 330 -4.22 -11.23 17.50
N PHE A 331 -4.41 -12.48 17.06
CA PHE A 331 -3.32 -13.41 16.86
C PHE A 331 -2.31 -12.93 15.81
N LEU A 332 -2.78 -12.38 14.67
CA LEU A 332 -1.90 -11.79 13.67
C LEU A 332 -1.14 -10.57 14.23
N LEU A 333 -1.81 -9.68 14.97
CA LEU A 333 -1.16 -8.55 15.63
C LEU A 333 -0.11 -9.01 16.64
N ILE A 334 -0.42 -10.03 17.45
CA ILE A 334 0.52 -10.61 18.43
C ILE A 334 1.72 -11.22 17.72
N ILE A 335 1.53 -12.01 16.67
CA ILE A 335 2.65 -12.54 15.87
C ILE A 335 3.50 -11.38 15.36
N THR A 336 2.87 -10.34 14.82
CA THR A 336 3.60 -9.18 14.30
C THR A 336 4.41 -8.53 15.42
N LEU A 337 3.83 -8.28 16.60
CA LEU A 337 4.53 -7.79 17.80
C LEU A 337 5.68 -8.70 18.25
N ILE A 338 5.48 -10.02 18.22
CA ILE A 338 6.52 -11.00 18.57
C ILE A 338 7.70 -10.93 17.60
N LEU A 339 7.44 -10.75 16.30
CA LEU A 339 8.49 -10.57 15.29
C LEU A 339 9.30 -9.29 15.51
N PHE A 340 8.78 -8.33 16.28
CA PHE A 340 9.53 -7.14 16.72
C PHE A 340 10.33 -7.34 18.01
N ILE A 341 10.08 -8.39 18.79
CA ILE A 341 10.83 -8.63 20.03
C ILE A 341 12.35 -8.71 19.76
N PRO A 342 12.85 -9.42 18.73
CA PRO A 342 14.26 -9.40 18.39
C PRO A 342 14.80 -8.00 18.08
N TYR A 343 13.99 -7.14 17.45
CA TYR A 343 14.36 -5.74 17.19
C TYR A 343 14.47 -4.95 18.50
N PHE A 344 13.44 -5.04 19.34
CA PHE A 344 13.43 -4.40 20.65
C PHE A 344 14.51 -4.90 21.61
N THR A 345 14.90 -6.18 21.49
CA THR A 345 15.91 -6.79 22.36
C THR A 345 17.34 -6.54 21.88
N ASN A 346 17.57 -6.42 20.57
CA ASN A 346 18.89 -6.08 20.02
C ASN A 346 19.20 -4.58 20.07
N TYR A 347 18.18 -3.73 20.22
CA TYR A 347 18.32 -2.28 20.36
C TYR A 347 17.62 -1.76 21.63
N PRO A 348 18.02 -2.19 22.85
CA PRO A 348 17.32 -1.86 24.09
C PRO A 348 17.45 -0.39 24.50
N GLU A 349 18.53 0.29 24.10
CA GLU A 349 18.75 1.72 24.34
C GLU A 349 17.66 2.58 23.65
N GLU A 350 17.13 2.10 22.52
CA GLU A 350 16.04 2.74 21.77
C GLU A 350 14.70 2.75 22.54
N ILE A 351 14.47 1.79 23.44
CA ILE A 351 13.26 1.72 24.28
C ILE A 351 13.40 2.63 25.50
N LEU A 352 14.59 2.65 26.09
CA LEU A 352 14.93 3.52 27.22
C LEU A 352 14.83 4.98 26.83
N ASP A 353 15.30 5.36 25.64
CA ASP A 353 15.14 6.73 25.17
C ASP A 353 13.71 7.08 24.76
N LEU A 354 12.93 6.13 24.21
CA LEU A 354 11.51 6.35 23.97
C LEU A 354 10.77 6.63 25.30
N TYR A 355 11.12 5.89 26.36
CA TYR A 355 10.59 6.10 27.71
C TYR A 355 11.03 7.44 28.32
N ASN A 356 12.31 7.80 28.20
CA ASN A 356 12.85 9.09 28.66
C ASN A 356 12.23 10.28 27.91
N PHE A 357 11.97 10.13 26.61
CA PHE A 357 11.26 11.12 25.81
C PHE A 357 9.81 11.32 26.28
N TYR A 358 9.09 10.24 26.59
CA TYR A 358 7.75 10.34 27.18
C TYR A 358 7.77 11.02 28.56
N GLN A 359 8.80 10.80 29.37
CA GLN A 359 8.99 11.53 30.63
C GLN A 359 9.32 13.02 30.44
N ASN A 360 9.86 13.42 29.29
CA ASN A 360 10.19 14.81 28.99
C ASN A 360 9.04 15.58 28.33
N ILE A 361 7.98 14.88 27.89
CA ILE A 361 6.77 15.46 27.28
C ILE A 361 5.61 15.55 28.26
N VAL A 362 5.56 14.66 29.26
CA VAL A 362 4.61 14.70 30.39
C VAL A 362 5.24 15.49 31.54
#